data_AF-A0A2V6FNW2-F1
#
_entry.id   AF-A0A2V6FNW2-F1
#
_cell.length_a   1.000
_cell.length_b   1.000
_cell.length_c   1.000
_cell.angle_alpha   90.00
_cell.angle_beta   90.00
_cell.angle_gamma   90.00
#
_symmetry.space_group_name_H-M   'P 1'
#
loop_
_entity.id
_entity.type
_entity.pdbx_description
1 polymer ?
#
loop_
_entity_poly.entity_id
_entity_poly.type
_entity_poly.pdbx_seq_one_letter_code
_entity_poly.pdbx_strand_id
1 'polypeptide(L)'
;MKSQSGISYSNTAVAATPKHLLQFAVDQRYDDYTSVDHAVWRFIMRQNVFFLKEYAHKVYFKGLLNTGISFERIPRIEEMNDILAKIEWGAVAVDGFIPPAAFMEFQAYKVLVIACDMRQIHHIEYTPAPDIVHEAAGHAPIIVDREYSNYLQRFGEVGAKAMSSKKDFELYQAIRHLSILKERPNADPKEVDVATKLVEHRQKNLGEPSEMALLSRLHWWTVEYGLIGTMENPKIYGAG
;
A
#
# COMPACT_ATOMS: atom_id res chain seq x y z
N MET A 1 -19.40 21.13 -14.13
CA MET A 1 -17.96 21.25 -14.45
C MET A 1 -17.45 19.85 -14.72
N LYS A 2 -16.74 19.63 -15.83
CA LYS A 2 -16.15 18.31 -16.13
C LYS A 2 -15.26 17.92 -14.95
N SER A 3 -15.52 16.76 -14.34
CA SER A 3 -14.69 16.19 -13.28
C SER A 3 -13.26 16.15 -13.81
N GLN A 4 -12.39 17.01 -13.26
CA GLN A 4 -10.96 16.77 -13.39
C GLN A 4 -10.72 15.41 -12.75
N SER A 5 -10.17 14.46 -13.51
CA SER A 5 -9.69 13.22 -12.92
C SER A 5 -8.79 13.56 -11.75
N GLY A 6 -9.00 12.94 -10.59
CA GLY A 6 -8.15 13.01 -9.40
C GLY A 6 -6.74 12.44 -9.60
N ILE A 7 -6.41 12.06 -10.84
CA ILE A 7 -5.05 11.81 -11.31
C ILE A 7 -4.31 13.14 -11.43
N SER A 8 -3.27 13.31 -10.61
CA SER A 8 -2.41 14.49 -10.61
C SER A 8 -1.46 14.51 -11.81
N TYR A 9 -1.97 14.88 -12.99
CA TYR A 9 -1.14 15.03 -14.22
C TYR A 9 -0.11 16.16 -14.13
N SER A 10 -0.15 17.01 -13.10
CA SER A 10 0.90 17.98 -12.80
C SER A 10 2.14 17.34 -12.20
N ASN A 11 2.05 16.15 -11.59
CA ASN A 11 3.20 15.39 -11.13
C ASN A 11 3.87 14.65 -12.30
N THR A 12 5.17 14.86 -12.50
CA THR A 12 5.92 14.30 -13.63
C THR A 12 5.91 12.78 -13.69
N ALA A 13 6.02 12.08 -12.54
CA ALA A 13 6.01 10.61 -12.49
C ALA A 13 4.63 10.06 -12.86
N VAL A 14 3.57 10.67 -12.32
CA VAL A 14 2.18 10.31 -12.66
C VAL A 14 1.89 10.58 -14.14
N ALA A 15 2.34 11.71 -14.68
CA ALA A 15 2.16 12.06 -16.09
C ALA A 15 2.91 11.10 -17.05
N ALA A 16 4.04 10.55 -16.63
CA ALA A 16 4.82 9.59 -17.40
C ALA A 16 4.26 8.14 -17.32
N THR A 17 3.29 7.90 -16.44
CA THR A 17 2.72 6.57 -16.21
C THR A 17 1.90 6.11 -17.43
N PRO A 18 2.13 4.89 -17.94
CA PRO A 18 1.38 4.34 -19.07
C PRO A 18 -0.14 4.34 -18.86
N LYS A 19 -0.90 4.59 -19.93
CA LYS A 19 -2.37 4.63 -19.89
C LYS A 19 -3.01 3.33 -19.41
N HIS A 20 -2.40 2.18 -19.68
CA HIS A 20 -2.91 0.90 -19.20
C HIS A 20 -2.74 0.70 -17.70
N LEU A 21 -1.86 1.47 -17.04
CA LEU A 21 -1.80 1.48 -15.58
C LEU A 21 -2.82 2.46 -15.00
N LEU A 22 -2.95 3.63 -15.61
CA LEU A 22 -3.90 4.66 -15.16
C LEU A 22 -5.36 4.21 -15.20
N GLN A 23 -5.71 3.11 -15.88
CA GLN A 23 -7.05 2.52 -15.80
C GLN A 23 -7.41 1.99 -14.39
N PHE A 24 -6.40 1.71 -13.56
CA PHE A 24 -6.59 1.29 -12.16
C PHE A 24 -6.65 2.48 -11.20
N ALA A 25 -6.21 3.67 -11.64
CA ALA A 25 -6.26 4.86 -10.82
C ALA A 25 -7.69 5.38 -10.75
N VAL A 26 -8.11 5.76 -9.55
CA VAL A 26 -9.42 6.36 -9.26
C VAL A 26 -9.25 7.73 -8.62
N ASP A 27 -10.33 8.48 -8.55
CA ASP A 27 -10.33 9.74 -7.82
C ASP A 27 -10.40 9.46 -6.33
N GLN A 28 -9.54 10.10 -5.53
CA GLN A 28 -9.70 10.09 -4.08
C GLN A 28 -10.97 10.90 -3.75
N ARG A 29 -12.07 10.21 -3.46
CA ARG A 29 -13.33 10.82 -3.02
C ARG A 29 -13.20 11.36 -1.59
N TYR A 30 -12.39 12.41 -1.43
CA TYR A 30 -11.99 12.90 -0.12
C TYR A 30 -13.16 13.37 0.74
N ASP A 31 -14.19 13.92 0.10
CA ASP A 31 -15.38 14.42 0.80
C ASP A 31 -16.27 13.28 1.34
N ASP A 32 -16.00 12.03 0.97
CA ASP A 32 -16.64 10.85 1.55
C ASP A 32 -16.06 10.48 2.93
N TYR A 33 -14.86 10.97 3.29
CA TYR A 33 -14.30 10.75 4.62
C TYR A 33 -15.11 11.50 5.69
N THR A 34 -15.59 10.75 6.67
CA THR A 34 -16.33 11.29 7.79
C THR A 34 -15.41 11.90 8.84
N SER A 35 -16.00 12.63 9.79
CA SER A 35 -15.28 13.07 10.99
C SER A 35 -14.74 11.90 11.82
N VAL A 36 -15.41 10.74 11.77
CA VAL A 36 -14.95 9.52 12.44
C VAL A 36 -13.69 8.98 11.75
N ASP A 37 -13.66 8.93 10.42
CA ASP A 37 -12.48 8.45 9.66
C ASP A 37 -11.25 9.31 9.97
N HIS A 38 -11.41 10.64 9.96
CA HIS A 38 -10.35 11.56 10.35
C HIS A 38 -9.91 11.41 11.82
N ALA A 39 -10.83 11.09 12.73
CA ALA A 39 -10.50 10.84 14.13
C ALA A 39 -9.73 9.52 14.32
N VAL A 40 -10.13 8.45 13.60
CA VAL A 40 -9.43 7.16 13.59
C VAL A 40 -8.01 7.34 13.05
N TRP A 41 -7.85 8.03 11.92
CA TRP A 41 -6.54 8.37 11.36
C TRP A 41 -5.65 9.07 12.39
N ARG A 42 -6.16 10.14 13.01
CA ARG A 42 -5.42 10.92 14.00
C ARG A 42 -5.04 10.09 15.22
N PHE A 43 -5.93 9.21 15.68
CA PHE A 43 -5.64 8.30 16.78
C PHE A 43 -4.48 7.36 16.42
N ILE A 44 -4.54 6.69 15.27
CA ILE A 44 -3.50 5.76 14.80
C ILE A 44 -2.17 6.49 14.62
N MET A 45 -2.16 7.64 13.94
CA MET A 45 -0.94 8.41 13.73
C MET A 45 -0.28 8.84 15.04
N ARG A 46 -1.05 9.18 16.08
CA ARG A 46 -0.50 9.50 17.41
C ARG A 46 0.14 8.29 18.08
N GLN A 47 -0.49 7.11 18.00
CA GLN A 47 0.10 5.87 18.54
C GLN A 47 1.37 5.48 17.77
N ASN A 48 1.31 5.51 16.44
CA ASN A 48 2.45 5.19 15.56
C ASN A 48 3.62 6.13 15.81
N VAL A 49 3.39 7.46 15.85
CA VAL A 49 4.44 8.44 16.12
C VAL A 49 5.07 8.21 17.49
N PHE A 50 4.26 7.90 18.51
CA PHE A 50 4.78 7.63 19.86
C PHE A 50 5.69 6.40 19.88
N PHE A 51 5.23 5.27 19.36
CA PHE A 51 5.97 4.01 19.35
C PHE A 51 7.17 4.05 18.40
N LEU A 52 6.95 4.41 17.14
CA LEU A 52 7.96 4.34 16.09
C LEU A 52 9.12 5.31 16.35
N LYS A 53 8.93 6.36 17.16
CA LYS A 53 10.00 7.31 17.51
C LYS A 53 11.22 6.61 18.08
N GLU A 54 11.00 5.52 18.81
CA GLU A 54 12.06 4.72 19.41
C GLU A 54 12.47 3.54 18.53
N TYR A 55 11.52 2.88 17.87
CA TYR A 55 11.76 1.59 17.21
C TYR A 55 11.98 1.65 15.70
N ALA A 56 11.49 2.68 15.01
CA ALA A 56 11.69 2.81 13.56
C ALA A 56 13.06 3.37 13.22
N HIS A 57 13.52 3.07 12.00
CA HIS A 57 14.68 3.70 11.43
C HIS A 57 14.45 5.22 11.33
N LYS A 58 15.48 6.01 11.62
CA LYS A 58 15.43 7.49 11.69
C LYS A 58 14.83 8.17 10.46
N VAL A 59 14.89 7.51 9.30
CA VAL A 59 14.31 8.02 8.05
C VAL A 59 12.80 8.21 8.15
N TYR A 60 12.09 7.36 8.90
CA TYR A 60 10.63 7.33 8.91
C TYR A 60 10.01 8.68 9.29
N PHE A 61 10.49 9.31 10.36
CA PHE A 61 9.97 10.61 10.82
C PHE A 61 10.28 11.76 9.86
N LYS A 62 11.50 11.77 9.31
CA LYS A 62 11.86 12.71 8.26
C LYS A 62 10.97 12.50 7.03
N GLY A 63 10.67 11.24 6.73
CA GLY A 63 9.77 10.78 5.68
C GLY A 63 8.38 11.32 5.80
N LEU A 64 7.72 11.14 6.94
CA LEU A 64 6.34 11.59 7.19
C LEU A 64 6.15 13.08 6.84
N LEU A 65 7.11 13.92 7.24
CA LEU A 65 7.08 15.36 6.93
C LEU A 65 7.36 15.65 5.44
N ASN A 66 8.19 14.83 4.81
CA ASN A 66 8.66 14.99 3.43
C ASN A 66 7.88 14.14 2.42
N THR A 67 6.68 13.65 2.77
CA THR A 67 5.76 12.98 1.85
C THR A 67 4.33 13.52 1.91
N GLY A 68 4.09 14.62 2.64
CA GLY A 68 2.77 15.25 2.71
C GLY A 68 1.79 14.56 3.64
N ILE A 69 2.29 13.71 4.54
CA ILE A 69 1.44 13.04 5.52
C ILE A 69 1.07 14.02 6.64
N SER A 70 -0.23 14.23 6.81
CA SER A 70 -0.76 15.00 7.93
C SER A 70 -1.03 14.10 9.14
N PHE A 71 -0.69 14.55 10.34
CA PHE A 71 -1.00 13.83 11.58
C PHE A 71 -2.44 14.02 12.07
N GLU A 72 -3.11 15.07 11.61
CA GLU A 72 -4.41 15.50 12.16
C GLU A 72 -5.60 15.13 11.26
N ARG A 73 -5.34 14.83 9.98
CA ARG A 73 -6.33 14.39 9.00
C ARG A 73 -5.70 13.42 7.99
N ILE A 74 -6.54 12.59 7.40
CA ILE A 74 -6.21 11.75 6.24
C ILE A 74 -5.59 12.64 5.14
N PRO A 75 -4.45 12.26 4.54
CA PRO A 75 -3.76 13.07 3.54
C PRO A 75 -4.54 13.11 2.22
N ARG A 76 -4.43 14.24 1.51
CA ARG A 76 -4.89 14.34 0.12
C ARG A 76 -3.77 13.85 -0.80
N ILE A 77 -4.10 12.99 -1.76
CA ILE A 77 -3.12 12.47 -2.74
C ILE A 77 -2.50 13.63 -3.55
N GLU A 78 -3.25 14.70 -3.81
CA GLU A 78 -2.74 15.91 -4.43
C GLU A 78 -1.65 16.59 -3.57
N GLU A 79 -1.90 16.77 -2.27
CA GLU A 79 -0.92 17.35 -1.32
C GLU A 79 0.33 16.45 -1.20
N MET A 80 0.15 15.12 -1.23
CA MET A 80 1.27 14.18 -1.25
C MET A 80 2.10 14.33 -2.53
N ASN A 81 1.44 14.44 -3.69
CA ASN A 81 2.10 14.57 -5.00
C ASN A 81 2.92 15.86 -5.13
N ASP A 82 2.50 16.97 -4.53
CA ASP A 82 3.27 18.22 -4.50
C ASP A 82 4.63 18.04 -3.80
N ILE A 83 4.69 17.14 -2.81
CA ILE A 83 5.89 16.89 -2.03
C ILE A 83 6.71 15.75 -2.65
N LEU A 84 6.07 14.65 -3.06
CA LEU A 84 6.72 13.53 -3.74
C LEU A 84 7.39 13.95 -5.05
N ALA A 85 6.84 14.94 -5.76
CA ALA A 85 7.46 15.50 -6.97
C ALA A 85 8.90 15.98 -6.73
N LYS A 86 9.22 16.44 -5.52
CA LYS A 86 10.57 16.93 -5.14
C LYS A 86 11.62 15.82 -5.09
N ILE A 87 11.19 14.57 -5.00
CA ILE A 87 12.04 13.38 -5.02
C ILE A 87 11.81 12.51 -6.25
N GLU A 88 11.13 13.05 -7.27
CA GLU A 88 10.79 12.36 -8.53
C GLU A 88 9.83 11.18 -8.38
N TRP A 89 9.04 11.15 -7.30
CA TRP A 89 7.98 10.19 -7.08
C TRP A 89 6.61 10.82 -7.25
N GLY A 90 5.60 9.98 -7.41
CA GLY A 90 4.20 10.35 -7.35
C GLY A 90 3.36 9.30 -6.64
N ALA A 91 2.07 9.56 -6.52
CA ALA A 91 1.09 8.65 -5.98
C ALA A 91 -0.22 8.74 -6.77
N VAL A 92 -0.89 7.60 -6.90
CA VAL A 92 -2.26 7.50 -7.43
C VAL A 92 -3.15 6.78 -6.42
N ALA A 93 -4.39 7.21 -6.34
CA ALA A 93 -5.42 6.52 -5.59
C ALA A 93 -5.91 5.29 -6.36
N VAL A 94 -6.19 4.18 -5.66
CA VAL A 94 -6.82 2.98 -6.23
C VAL A 94 -7.98 2.49 -5.35
N ASP A 95 -8.90 1.76 -5.97
CA ASP A 95 -10.06 1.12 -5.32
C ASP A 95 -9.66 -0.24 -4.73
N GLY A 96 -8.77 -0.20 -3.73
CA GLY A 96 -8.25 -1.38 -3.04
C GLY A 96 -7.34 -2.25 -3.90
N PHE A 97 -7.81 -3.44 -4.28
CA PHE A 97 -6.96 -4.47 -4.91
C PHE A 97 -6.78 -4.24 -6.42
N ILE A 98 -5.52 -4.08 -6.83
CA ILE A 98 -5.10 -4.12 -8.24
C ILE A 98 -4.32 -5.41 -8.55
N PRO A 99 -4.19 -5.82 -9.83
CA PRO A 99 -3.38 -6.98 -10.19
C PRO A 99 -1.92 -6.82 -9.73
N PRO A 100 -1.26 -7.87 -9.18
CA PRO A 100 0.12 -7.75 -8.67
C PRO A 100 1.12 -7.24 -9.70
N ALA A 101 1.02 -7.67 -10.96
CA ALA A 101 1.90 -7.19 -12.03
C ALA A 101 1.74 -5.68 -12.28
N ALA A 102 0.51 -5.15 -12.22
CA ALA A 102 0.26 -3.73 -12.37
C ALA A 102 0.81 -2.93 -11.18
N PHE A 103 0.66 -3.45 -9.95
CA PHE A 103 1.25 -2.86 -8.75
C PHE A 103 2.77 -2.72 -8.86
N MET A 104 3.46 -3.78 -9.31
CA MET A 104 4.90 -3.73 -9.53
C MET A 104 5.28 -2.73 -10.64
N GLU A 105 4.51 -2.69 -11.73
CA GLU A 105 4.78 -1.78 -12.84
C GLU A 105 4.65 -0.31 -12.42
N PHE A 106 3.68 0.05 -11.57
CA PHE A 106 3.60 1.41 -11.02
C PHE A 106 4.89 1.83 -10.29
N GLN A 107 5.49 0.94 -9.50
CA GLN A 107 6.75 1.21 -8.82
C GLN A 107 7.91 1.44 -9.79
N ALA A 108 7.94 0.74 -10.94
CA ALA A 108 8.93 0.97 -11.98
C ALA A 108 8.89 2.41 -12.52
N TYR A 109 7.71 3.02 -12.52
CA TYR A 109 7.46 4.41 -12.91
C TYR A 109 7.55 5.40 -11.73
N LYS A 110 8.07 4.98 -10.57
CA LYS A 110 8.17 5.81 -9.36
C LYS A 110 6.81 6.34 -8.87
N VAL A 111 5.76 5.55 -9.03
CA VAL A 111 4.41 5.89 -8.59
C VAL A 111 3.95 4.92 -7.52
N LEU A 112 3.54 5.47 -6.38
CA LEU A 112 2.87 4.73 -5.31
C LEU A 112 1.40 4.51 -5.64
N VAL A 113 0.93 3.33 -5.25
CA VAL A 113 -0.47 2.94 -5.34
C VAL A 113 -1.05 3.02 -3.94
N ILE A 114 -1.99 3.94 -3.72
CA ILE A 114 -2.57 4.19 -2.39
C ILE A 114 -4.04 3.78 -2.41
N ALA A 115 -4.35 2.68 -1.72
CA ALA A 115 -5.71 2.33 -1.38
C ALA A 115 -6.30 3.43 -0.48
N CYS A 116 -7.40 4.04 -0.92
CA CYS A 116 -7.94 5.22 -0.23
C CYS A 116 -8.93 4.89 0.89
N ASP A 117 -9.34 3.63 1.04
CA ASP A 117 -10.26 3.27 2.10
C ASP A 117 -9.63 3.48 3.49
N MET A 118 -10.43 3.97 4.43
CA MET A 118 -10.03 4.09 5.82
C MET A 118 -10.58 2.90 6.60
N ARG A 119 -9.73 2.23 7.39
CA ARG A 119 -10.18 1.14 8.26
C ARG A 119 -11.23 1.62 9.27
N GLN A 120 -12.13 0.71 9.61
CA GLN A 120 -13.23 0.99 10.54
C GLN A 120 -12.75 1.13 11.99
N ILE A 121 -13.50 1.87 12.81
CA ILE A 121 -13.20 2.07 14.25
C ILE A 121 -13.12 0.77 15.05
N HIS A 122 -13.85 -0.28 14.64
CA HIS A 122 -13.80 -1.59 15.28
C HIS A 122 -12.64 -2.48 14.79
N HIS A 123 -11.90 -2.04 13.78
CA HIS A 123 -10.72 -2.69 13.19
C HIS A 123 -9.46 -1.82 13.31
N ILE A 124 -9.40 -0.90 14.30
CA ILE A 124 -8.28 0.03 14.47
C ILE A 124 -6.93 -0.69 14.52
N GLU A 125 -6.86 -1.76 15.31
CA GLU A 125 -5.62 -2.51 15.54
C GLU A 125 -5.13 -3.23 14.29
N TYR A 126 -6.05 -3.74 13.46
CA TYR A 126 -5.71 -4.55 12.30
C TYR A 126 -6.88 -4.64 11.31
N THR A 127 -6.58 -4.46 10.01
CA THR A 127 -7.45 -4.84 8.90
C THR A 127 -6.67 -5.70 7.90
N PRO A 128 -7.29 -6.75 7.34
CA PRO A 128 -6.68 -7.55 6.27
C PRO A 128 -6.78 -6.89 4.88
N ALA A 129 -7.50 -5.77 4.74
CA ALA A 129 -7.63 -5.02 3.50
C ALA A 129 -6.56 -3.91 3.43
N PRO A 130 -6.00 -3.61 2.24
CA PRO A 130 -5.18 -2.43 2.04
C PRO A 130 -5.97 -1.17 2.39
N ASP A 131 -5.39 -0.28 3.18
CA ASP A 131 -6.01 0.95 3.63
C ASP A 131 -5.04 2.13 3.56
N ILE A 132 -5.58 3.34 3.61
CA ILE A 132 -4.77 4.56 3.44
C ILE A 132 -3.72 4.73 4.54
N VAL A 133 -3.95 4.17 5.73
CA VAL A 133 -2.96 4.18 6.82
C VAL A 133 -1.73 3.38 6.42
N HIS A 134 -1.91 2.13 6.02
CA HIS A 134 -0.80 1.25 5.63
C HIS A 134 -0.04 1.82 4.42
N GLU A 135 -0.76 2.22 3.38
CA GLU A 135 -0.14 2.68 2.14
C GLU A 135 0.53 4.05 2.29
N ALA A 136 -0.18 5.03 2.87
CA ALA A 136 0.35 6.39 2.95
C ALA A 136 1.31 6.58 4.14
N ALA A 137 0.98 6.05 5.33
CA ALA A 137 1.81 6.25 6.51
C ALA A 137 2.84 5.12 6.75
N GLY A 138 2.64 3.93 6.17
CA GLY A 138 3.62 2.84 6.22
C GLY A 138 4.67 2.97 5.12
N HIS A 139 4.25 2.90 3.85
CA HIS A 139 5.17 2.82 2.71
C HIS A 139 5.76 4.17 2.27
N ALA A 140 4.96 5.23 2.20
CA ALA A 140 5.44 6.49 1.63
C ALA A 140 6.66 7.09 2.35
N PRO A 141 6.74 7.16 3.70
CA PRO A 141 7.78 7.91 4.39
C PRO A 141 9.21 7.51 4.04
N ILE A 142 9.50 6.23 3.88
CA ILE A 142 10.87 5.75 3.67
C ILE A 142 11.42 6.10 2.27
N ILE A 143 10.56 6.40 1.30
CA ILE A 143 10.92 6.68 -0.11
C ILE A 143 11.78 7.93 -0.25
N VAL A 144 11.77 8.82 0.75
CA VAL A 144 12.65 9.99 0.78
C VAL A 144 14.14 9.60 0.89
N ASP A 145 14.43 8.35 1.27
CA ASP A 145 15.74 7.75 1.14
C ASP A 145 15.99 7.29 -0.30
N ARG A 146 17.07 7.79 -0.90
CA ARG A 146 17.40 7.51 -2.31
C ARG A 146 17.82 6.07 -2.56
N GLU A 147 18.47 5.43 -1.59
CA GLU A 147 18.88 4.03 -1.75
C GLU A 147 17.65 3.12 -1.73
N TYR A 148 16.75 3.36 -0.76
CA TYR A 148 15.50 2.62 -0.65
C TYR A 148 14.59 2.84 -1.87
N SER A 149 14.39 4.08 -2.31
CA SER A 149 13.53 4.36 -3.47
C SER A 149 14.10 3.78 -4.77
N ASN A 150 15.42 3.81 -4.97
CA ASN A 150 16.03 3.13 -6.12
C ASN A 150 15.86 1.61 -6.04
N TYR A 151 15.99 1.02 -4.84
CA TYR A 151 15.68 -0.38 -4.61
C TYR A 151 14.23 -0.70 -4.98
N LEU A 152 13.27 0.10 -4.52
CA LEU A 152 11.85 -0.09 -4.79
C LEU A 152 11.53 0.06 -6.28
N GLN A 153 12.09 1.06 -6.95
CA GLN A 153 11.95 1.21 -8.40
C GLN A 153 12.48 -0.02 -9.14
N ARG A 154 13.68 -0.48 -8.77
CA ARG A 154 14.30 -1.66 -9.39
C ARG A 154 13.47 -2.91 -9.13
N PHE A 155 12.90 -3.03 -7.94
CA PHE A 155 11.99 -4.10 -7.58
C PHE A 155 10.77 -4.10 -8.53
N GLY A 156 10.16 -2.95 -8.75
CA GLY A 156 9.07 -2.76 -9.71
C GLY A 156 9.44 -3.13 -11.15
N GLU A 157 10.61 -2.70 -11.64
CA GLU A 157 11.10 -3.02 -13.00
C GLU A 157 11.26 -4.53 -13.26
N VAL A 158 11.65 -5.27 -12.23
CA VAL A 158 11.79 -6.73 -12.29
C VAL A 158 10.43 -7.39 -12.11
N GLY A 159 9.64 -6.94 -11.14
CA GLY A 159 8.29 -7.45 -10.85
C GLY A 159 7.32 -7.30 -12.01
N ALA A 160 7.41 -6.21 -12.78
CA ALA A 160 6.61 -6.00 -13.99
C ALA A 160 6.86 -7.07 -15.09
N LYS A 161 8.00 -7.76 -15.04
CA LYS A 161 8.40 -8.80 -16.00
C LYS A 161 8.20 -10.21 -15.46
N ALA A 162 7.94 -10.35 -14.17
CA ALA A 162 7.89 -11.65 -13.50
C ALA A 162 6.63 -12.43 -13.87
N MET A 163 6.81 -13.69 -14.22
CA MET A 163 5.70 -14.56 -14.61
C MET A 163 4.96 -15.09 -13.39
N SER A 164 3.63 -14.97 -13.41
CA SER A 164 2.73 -15.59 -12.43
C SER A 164 2.22 -16.93 -12.96
N SER A 165 2.07 -17.91 -12.08
CA SER A 165 1.39 -19.16 -12.41
C SER A 165 -0.13 -18.99 -12.35
N LYS A 166 -0.87 -19.92 -12.97
CA LYS A 166 -2.33 -19.99 -12.84
C LYS A 166 -2.76 -20.07 -11.36
N LYS A 167 -2.01 -20.82 -10.54
CA LYS A 167 -2.32 -21.01 -9.12
C LYS A 167 -2.11 -19.72 -8.31
N ASP A 168 -1.12 -18.91 -8.65
CA ASP A 168 -0.92 -17.60 -8.02
C ASP A 168 -2.12 -16.69 -8.27
N PHE A 169 -2.63 -16.70 -9.51
CA PHE A 169 -3.82 -15.94 -9.87
C PHE A 169 -5.07 -16.44 -9.12
N GLU A 170 -5.28 -17.77 -9.05
CA GLU A 170 -6.38 -18.36 -8.28
C GLU A 170 -6.31 -18.01 -6.79
N LEU A 171 -5.10 -18.02 -6.21
CA LEU A 171 -4.90 -17.61 -4.81
C LEU A 171 -5.19 -16.12 -4.62
N TYR A 172 -4.70 -15.25 -5.50
CA TYR A 172 -4.99 -13.81 -5.47
C TYR A 172 -6.49 -13.54 -5.49
N GLN A 173 -7.25 -14.19 -6.39
CA GLN A 173 -8.70 -14.04 -6.45
C GLN A 173 -9.40 -14.51 -5.16
N ALA A 174 -8.93 -15.61 -4.57
CA ALA A 174 -9.46 -16.11 -3.30
C ALA A 174 -9.21 -15.12 -2.14
N ILE A 175 -8.00 -14.56 -2.05
CA ILE A 175 -7.64 -13.55 -1.04
C ILE A 175 -8.49 -12.29 -1.23
N ARG A 176 -8.55 -11.76 -2.46
CA ARG A 176 -9.37 -10.58 -2.78
C ARG A 176 -10.83 -10.80 -2.38
N HIS A 177 -11.40 -11.95 -2.70
CA HIS A 177 -12.78 -12.28 -2.32
C HIS A 177 -12.97 -12.33 -0.80
N LEU A 178 -12.05 -12.97 -0.07
CA LEU A 178 -12.09 -13.03 1.40
C LEU A 178 -12.00 -11.63 2.03
N SER A 179 -11.09 -10.78 1.54
CA SER A 179 -10.93 -9.42 2.05
C SER A 179 -12.19 -8.57 1.82
N ILE A 180 -12.79 -8.66 0.63
CA ILE A 180 -14.08 -7.99 0.35
C ILE A 180 -15.16 -8.49 1.30
N LEU A 181 -15.25 -9.80 1.57
CA LEU A 181 -16.24 -10.33 2.51
C LEU A 181 -16.03 -9.83 3.94
N LYS A 182 -14.79 -9.75 4.42
CA LYS A 182 -14.48 -9.32 5.80
C LYS A 182 -14.78 -7.85 6.07
N GLU A 183 -14.72 -6.99 5.04
CA GLU A 183 -15.01 -5.55 5.18
C GLU A 183 -16.49 -5.21 4.88
N ARG A 184 -17.31 -6.17 4.46
CA ARG A 184 -18.75 -5.93 4.25
C ARG A 184 -19.49 -5.77 5.57
N PRO A 185 -20.32 -4.72 5.73
CA PRO A 185 -21.23 -4.62 6.86
C PRO A 185 -22.17 -5.84 6.92
N ASN A 186 -22.21 -6.52 8.06
CA ASN A 186 -23.02 -7.72 8.30
C ASN A 186 -22.71 -8.93 7.38
N ALA A 187 -21.43 -9.16 7.06
CA ALA A 187 -21.01 -10.36 6.34
C ALA A 187 -21.48 -11.66 7.05
N ASP A 188 -21.99 -12.63 6.28
CA ASP A 188 -22.38 -13.94 6.84
C ASP A 188 -21.12 -14.68 7.33
N PRO A 189 -21.02 -15.02 8.63
CA PRO A 189 -19.88 -15.76 9.17
C PRO A 189 -19.58 -17.07 8.43
N LYS A 190 -20.61 -17.72 7.85
CA LYS A 190 -20.43 -18.94 7.05
C LYS A 190 -19.74 -18.66 5.72
N GLU A 191 -20.09 -17.58 5.05
CA GLU A 191 -19.42 -17.17 3.81
C GLU A 191 -17.94 -16.85 4.06
N VAL A 192 -17.65 -16.14 5.15
CA VAL A 192 -16.27 -15.82 5.57
C VAL A 192 -15.48 -17.09 5.88
N ASP A 193 -16.05 -18.05 6.59
CA ASP A 193 -15.40 -19.34 6.90
C ASP A 193 -15.10 -20.15 5.62
N VAL A 194 -16.05 -20.21 4.68
CA VAL A 194 -15.87 -20.91 3.39
C VAL A 194 -14.75 -20.25 2.58
N ALA A 195 -14.74 -18.92 2.46
CA ALA A 195 -13.70 -18.19 1.75
C ALA A 195 -12.32 -18.34 2.43
N THR A 196 -12.28 -18.36 3.77
CA THR A 196 -11.06 -18.58 4.54
C THR A 196 -10.46 -19.95 4.25
N LYS A 197 -11.28 -21.01 4.31
CA LYS A 197 -10.86 -22.38 3.99
C LYS A 197 -10.37 -22.52 2.55
N LEU A 198 -10.98 -21.79 1.61
CA LEU A 198 -10.53 -21.77 0.22
C LEU A 198 -9.12 -21.16 0.09
N VAL A 199 -8.87 -20.02 0.73
CA VAL A 199 -7.54 -19.39 0.75
C VAL A 199 -6.50 -20.35 1.34
N GLU A 200 -6.77 -20.92 2.51
CA GLU A 200 -5.87 -21.86 3.17
C GLU A 200 -5.58 -23.09 2.29
N HIS A 201 -6.61 -23.64 1.66
CA HIS A 201 -6.46 -24.77 0.74
C HIS A 201 -5.57 -24.39 -0.45
N ARG A 202 -5.79 -23.23 -1.08
CA ARG A 202 -4.97 -22.78 -2.22
C ARG A 202 -3.52 -22.55 -1.82
N GLN A 203 -3.27 -21.90 -0.68
CA GLN A 203 -1.92 -21.66 -0.14
C GLN A 203 -1.17 -22.98 0.07
N LYS A 204 -1.83 -24.01 0.64
CA LYS A 204 -1.23 -25.34 0.86
C LYS A 204 -0.94 -26.10 -0.43
N ASN A 205 -1.54 -25.73 -1.57
CA ASN A 205 -1.49 -26.48 -2.82
C ASN A 205 -0.85 -25.70 -3.99
N LEU A 206 -0.07 -24.65 -3.72
CA LEU A 206 0.63 -23.86 -4.73
C LEU A 206 1.65 -24.71 -5.53
N GLY A 207 2.40 -25.59 -4.87
CA GLY A 207 3.49 -26.33 -5.50
C GLY A 207 4.75 -25.48 -5.62
N GLU A 208 5.53 -25.68 -6.68
CA GLU A 208 6.74 -24.89 -6.93
C GLU A 208 6.41 -23.41 -7.11
N PRO A 209 7.15 -22.50 -6.46
CA PRO A 209 6.88 -21.07 -6.54
C PRO A 209 7.21 -20.52 -7.94
N SER A 210 6.34 -19.67 -8.47
CA SER A 210 6.63 -18.87 -9.66
C SER A 210 7.64 -17.76 -9.37
N GLU A 211 8.13 -17.09 -10.42
CA GLU A 211 8.97 -15.90 -10.29
C GLU A 211 8.26 -14.81 -9.48
N MET A 212 6.98 -14.58 -9.75
CA MET A 212 6.18 -13.62 -8.99
C MET A 212 6.07 -14.05 -7.52
N ALA A 213 5.83 -15.33 -7.23
CA ALA A 213 5.75 -15.82 -5.86
C ALA A 213 7.08 -15.65 -5.10
N LEU A 214 8.22 -15.86 -5.76
CA LEU A 214 9.54 -15.61 -5.18
C LEU A 214 9.78 -14.11 -4.92
N LEU A 215 9.40 -13.25 -5.86
CA LEU A 215 9.46 -11.79 -5.66
C LEU A 215 8.54 -11.33 -4.52
N SER A 216 7.30 -11.82 -4.45
CA SER A 216 6.39 -11.46 -3.36
C SER A 216 6.97 -11.82 -1.98
N ARG A 217 7.70 -12.94 -1.86
CA ARG A 217 8.42 -13.26 -0.62
C ARG A 217 9.53 -12.27 -0.31
N LEU A 218 10.30 -11.87 -1.33
CA LEU A 218 11.33 -10.85 -1.15
C LEU A 218 10.71 -9.53 -0.69
N HIS A 219 9.62 -9.08 -1.34
CA HIS A 219 8.86 -7.88 -0.93
C HIS A 219 8.40 -8.00 0.52
N TRP A 220 7.82 -9.14 0.90
CA TRP A 220 7.31 -9.39 2.24
C TRP A 220 8.39 -9.26 3.32
N TRP A 221 9.55 -9.86 3.10
CA TRP A 221 10.66 -9.85 4.06
C TRP A 221 11.54 -8.58 3.99
N THR A 222 11.18 -7.62 3.14
CA THR A 222 11.89 -6.35 3.02
C THR A 222 10.94 -5.16 3.17
N VAL A 223 10.17 -4.86 2.13
CA VAL A 223 9.24 -3.72 2.07
C VAL A 223 8.16 -3.80 3.16
N GLU A 224 7.64 -4.98 3.45
CA GLU A 224 6.57 -5.14 4.48
C GLU A 224 7.13 -5.32 5.90
N TYR A 225 8.02 -6.30 6.12
CA TYR A 225 8.47 -6.70 7.46
C TYR A 225 9.98 -6.54 7.69
N GLY A 226 10.61 -5.63 6.95
CA GLY A 226 12.03 -5.39 7.01
C GLY A 226 12.53 -4.79 8.33
N LEU A 227 13.64 -5.35 8.81
CA LEU A 227 14.43 -4.82 9.92
C LEU A 227 15.83 -4.41 9.45
N ILE A 228 16.40 -3.37 10.05
CA ILE A 228 17.73 -2.84 9.73
C ILE A 228 18.54 -2.58 11.02
N GLY A 229 19.85 -2.86 11.00
CA GLY A 229 20.73 -2.67 12.15
C GLY A 229 21.34 -3.98 12.63
N THR A 230 21.70 -4.05 13.91
CA THR A 230 22.28 -5.25 14.51
C THR A 230 21.21 -6.22 14.99
N MET A 231 21.60 -7.47 15.24
CA MET A 231 20.67 -8.51 15.73
C MET A 231 20.16 -8.23 17.15
N GLU A 232 20.93 -7.51 17.95
CA GLU A 232 20.61 -7.19 19.35
C GLU A 232 19.69 -5.98 19.48
N ASN A 233 19.74 -5.05 18.52
CA ASN A 233 18.93 -3.82 18.55
C ASN A 233 18.53 -3.38 17.13
N PRO A 234 17.70 -4.17 16.44
CA PRO A 234 17.22 -3.82 15.11
C PRO A 234 16.27 -2.62 15.17
N LYS A 235 16.16 -1.92 14.04
CA LYS A 235 15.16 -0.88 13.78
C LYS A 235 14.21 -1.32 12.68
N ILE A 236 12.98 -0.84 12.76
CA ILE A 236 11.91 -1.15 11.81
C ILE A 236 12.03 -0.24 10.58
N TYR A 237 11.97 -0.82 9.39
CA TYR A 237 11.81 -0.04 8.15
C TYR A 237 10.67 -0.54 7.27
N GLY A 238 10.24 -1.80 7.46
CA GLY A 238 9.06 -2.34 6.80
C GLY A 238 7.79 -1.62 7.21
N ALA A 239 6.82 -1.54 6.31
CA ALA A 239 5.57 -0.80 6.48
C ALA A 239 4.47 -1.53 7.26
N GLY A 240 4.56 -2.85 7.40
CA GLY A 240 3.52 -3.73 7.95
C GLY A 240 3.53 -3.92 9.47
#